data_AF-A0A9X0MHH5-F1
#
_entry.id   AF-A0A9X0MHH5-F1
#
_cell.length_a   1.000
_cell.length_b   1.000
_cell.length_c   1.000
_cell.angle_alpha   90.00
_cell.angle_beta   90.00
_cell.angle_gamma   90.00
#
_symmetry.space_group_name_H-M   'P 1'
#
loop_
_entity.id
_entity.type
_entity.pdbx_description
1 polymer ?
#
loop_
_entity_poly.entity_id
_entity_poly.type
_entity_poly.pdbx_seq_one_letter_code
_entity_poly.pdbx_strand_id
1 'polypeptide(L)'
;MDVFEYLDHVNSKEDLLKFLVHLQKDFKVNKDEWENIEVENYLDALHGWLGAYEGVYINQGEKLPENIPWKFIAQMLFVAAYYE
;
A
#
# COMPACT_ATOMS: atom_id res chain seq x y z
N MET A 1 -17.02 -1.02 -4.47
CA MET A 1 -15.93 -0.05 -4.62
C MET A 1 -14.71 -0.86 -4.97
N ASP A 2 -14.11 -0.50 -6.08
CA ASP A 2 -12.82 -1.05 -6.47
C ASP A 2 -11.79 -0.76 -5.37
N VAL A 3 -10.78 -1.62 -5.18
CA VAL A 3 -9.71 -1.36 -4.20
C VAL A 3 -8.96 -0.07 -4.55
N PHE A 4 -8.82 0.24 -5.84
CA PHE A 4 -8.24 1.48 -6.35
C PHE A 4 -9.09 2.70 -5.95
N GLU A 5 -10.42 2.62 -6.08
CA GLU A 5 -11.33 3.68 -5.62
C GLU A 5 -11.30 3.85 -4.09
N TYR A 6 -11.04 2.78 -3.32
CA TYR A 6 -10.96 2.87 -1.87
C TYR A 6 -9.69 3.60 -1.40
N LEU A 7 -8.62 3.58 -2.20
CA LEU A 7 -7.33 4.15 -1.82
C LEU A 7 -7.45 5.62 -1.38
N ASP A 8 -8.22 6.42 -2.12
CA ASP A 8 -8.44 7.85 -1.85
C ASP A 8 -9.31 8.11 -0.60
N HIS A 9 -9.96 7.08 -0.07
CA HIS A 9 -10.82 7.15 1.11
C HIS A 9 -10.13 6.72 2.41
N VAL A 10 -8.88 6.25 2.37
CA VAL A 10 -8.13 5.83 3.55
C VAL A 10 -7.64 7.04 4.36
N ASN A 11 -8.42 7.45 5.37
CA ASN A 11 -8.12 8.64 6.19
C ASN A 11 -8.06 8.34 7.70
N SER A 12 -8.24 7.08 8.09
CA SER A 12 -8.23 6.64 9.49
C SER A 12 -7.71 5.21 9.62
N LYS A 13 -7.46 4.78 10.87
CA LYS A 13 -7.11 3.38 11.17
C LYS A 13 -8.22 2.43 10.72
N GLU A 14 -9.47 2.79 10.97
CA GLU A 14 -10.65 2.02 10.60
C GLU A 14 -10.76 1.88 9.07
N ASP A 15 -10.42 2.93 8.32
CA ASP A 15 -10.40 2.86 6.85
C ASP A 15 -9.26 1.98 6.35
N LEU A 16 -8.07 2.05 6.97
CA LEU A 16 -6.95 1.18 6.63
C LEU A 16 -7.27 -0.30 6.88
N LEU A 17 -7.94 -0.62 7.99
CA LEU A 17 -8.39 -1.99 8.29
C LEU A 17 -9.35 -2.51 7.21
N LYS A 18 -10.30 -1.68 6.77
CA LYS A 18 -11.22 -2.05 5.67
C LYS A 18 -10.47 -2.19 4.35
N PHE A 19 -9.55 -1.27 4.05
CA PHE A 19 -8.72 -1.32 2.85
C PHE A 19 -7.93 -2.63 2.77
N LEU A 20 -7.32 -3.09 3.87
CA LEU A 20 -6.60 -4.37 3.90
C LEU A 20 -7.51 -5.57 3.59
N VAL A 21 -8.74 -5.58 4.09
CA VAL A 21 -9.73 -6.62 3.75
C VAL A 21 -10.10 -6.55 2.26
N HIS A 22 -10.27 -5.35 1.72
CA HIS A 22 -10.56 -5.16 0.29
C HIS A 22 -9.39 -5.58 -0.59
N LEU A 23 -8.16 -5.23 -0.24
CA LEU A 23 -6.95 -5.61 -0.96
C LEU A 23 -6.72 -7.12 -0.95
N GLN A 24 -6.92 -7.78 0.20
CA GLN A 24 -6.87 -9.25 0.26
C GLN A 24 -7.96 -9.91 -0.58
N LYS A 25 -9.16 -9.33 -0.63
CA LYS A 25 -10.25 -9.84 -1.47
C LYS A 25 -9.91 -9.66 -2.95
N ASP A 26 -9.38 -8.51 -3.33
CA ASP A 26 -8.94 -8.21 -4.69
C ASP A 26 -7.87 -9.22 -5.15
N PHE A 27 -6.82 -9.41 -4.36
CA PHE A 27 -5.79 -10.42 -4.64
C PHE A 27 -6.35 -11.84 -4.82
N LYS A 28 -7.36 -12.22 -4.04
CA LYS A 28 -7.97 -13.55 -4.15
C LYS A 28 -8.82 -13.73 -5.40
N VAL A 29 -9.51 -12.68 -5.83
CA VAL A 29 -10.46 -12.74 -6.97
C VAL A 29 -9.75 -12.47 -8.29
N ASN A 30 -8.80 -11.54 -8.28
CA ASN A 30 -8.11 -11.00 -9.47
C ASN A 30 -6.63 -11.40 -9.49
N LYS A 31 -6.27 -12.55 -8.89
CA LYS A 31 -4.87 -12.98 -8.74
C LYS A 31 -4.09 -12.98 -10.07
N ASP A 32 -4.75 -13.37 -11.15
CA ASP A 32 -4.13 -13.45 -12.49
C ASP A 32 -3.82 -12.07 -13.10
N GLU A 33 -4.40 -10.99 -12.55
CA GLU A 33 -4.12 -9.61 -12.96
C GLU A 33 -2.97 -8.99 -12.13
N TRP A 34 -2.58 -9.61 -11.02
CA TRP A 34 -1.50 -9.13 -10.18
C TRP A 34 -0.13 -9.57 -10.71
N GLU A 35 0.75 -8.60 -10.94
CA GLU A 35 2.14 -8.86 -11.36
C GLU A 35 3.01 -9.40 -10.20
N ASN A 36 2.78 -8.90 -8.98
CA ASN A 36 3.62 -9.16 -7.81
C ASN A 36 2.92 -10.09 -6.81
N ILE A 37 2.89 -11.39 -7.11
CA ILE A 37 2.15 -12.40 -6.31
C ILE A 37 3.00 -13.08 -5.23
N GLU A 38 4.32 -13.00 -5.34
CA GLU A 38 5.27 -13.51 -4.35
C GLU A 38 5.68 -12.38 -3.40
N VAL A 39 5.89 -12.70 -2.12
CA VAL A 39 6.23 -11.69 -1.09
C VAL A 39 7.51 -10.93 -1.46
N GLU A 40 8.52 -11.60 -2.01
CA GLU A 40 9.76 -10.96 -2.47
C GLU A 40 9.48 -9.88 -3.54
N ASN A 41 8.77 -10.25 -4.61
CA ASN A 41 8.42 -9.32 -5.69
C ASN A 41 7.54 -8.16 -5.19
N TYR A 42 6.61 -8.43 -4.27
CA TYR A 42 5.74 -7.40 -3.69
C TYR A 42 6.53 -6.38 -2.86
N LEU A 43 7.51 -6.85 -2.06
CA LEU A 43 8.39 -5.97 -1.29
C LEU A 43 9.35 -5.18 -2.19
N ASP A 44 9.86 -5.78 -3.26
CA ASP A 44 10.69 -5.09 -4.25
C ASP A 44 9.91 -3.99 -4.98
N ALA A 45 8.66 -4.27 -5.38
CA ALA A 45 7.77 -3.28 -5.97
C ALA A 45 7.46 -2.12 -5.01
N LEU A 46 7.22 -2.42 -3.72
CA LEU A 46 7.02 -1.42 -2.68
C LEU A 46 8.27 -0.54 -2.48
N HIS A 47 9.46 -1.14 -2.45
CA HIS A 47 10.74 -0.42 -2.37
C HIS A 47 10.93 0.50 -3.59
N GLY A 48 10.68 0.00 -4.79
CA GLY A 48 10.76 0.78 -6.03
C GLY A 48 9.81 1.98 -6.03
N TRP A 49 8.56 1.78 -5.60
CA TRP A 49 7.59 2.87 -5.47
C TRP A 49 8.02 3.90 -4.42
N LEU A 50 8.44 3.46 -3.23
CA LEU A 50 8.93 4.37 -2.17
C LEU A 50 10.18 5.15 -2.58
N GLY A 51 11.00 4.64 -3.50
CA GLY A 51 12.16 5.36 -4.04
C GLY A 51 11.81 6.39 -5.12
N ALA A 52 10.57 6.39 -5.62
CA ALA A 52 10.16 7.21 -6.77
C ALA A 52 8.86 8.00 -6.54
N TYR A 53 8.15 7.82 -5.42
CA TYR A 53 6.82 8.38 -5.22
C TYR A 53 6.81 9.91 -5.32
N GLU A 54 7.88 10.62 -4.92
CA GLU A 54 7.91 12.07 -5.03
C GLU A 54 7.69 12.55 -6.46
N GLY A 55 8.26 11.83 -7.44
CA GLY A 55 8.06 12.12 -8.86
C GLY A 55 6.59 11.97 -9.30
N VAL A 56 5.86 11.01 -8.73
CA VAL A 56 4.43 10.80 -9.02
C VAL A 56 3.61 12.02 -8.57
N TYR A 57 3.79 12.46 -7.32
CA TYR A 57 3.08 13.61 -6.77
C TYR A 57 3.43 14.92 -7.51
N ILE A 58 4.72 15.14 -7.78
CA ILE A 58 5.19 16.33 -8.52
C ILE A 58 4.55 16.38 -9.91
N ASN A 59 4.53 15.25 -10.64
CA ASN A 59 3.97 15.20 -11.98
C ASN A 59 2.45 15.42 -12.01
N GLN A 60 1.75 15.06 -10.93
CA GLN A 60 0.31 15.28 -10.78
C GLN A 60 -0.03 16.68 -10.24
N GLY A 61 0.98 17.49 -9.86
CA GLY A 61 0.78 18.79 -9.21
C GLY A 61 0.24 18.68 -7.79
N GLU A 62 0.35 17.51 -7.18
CA GLU A 62 -0.11 17.23 -5.83
C GLU A 62 0.96 17.55 -4.79
N LYS A 63 0.52 17.86 -3.57
CA LYS A 63 1.43 18.07 -2.45
C LYS A 63 1.90 16.74 -1.91
N LEU A 64 3.19 16.64 -1.62
CA LEU A 64 3.74 15.49 -0.92
C LEU A 64 3.09 15.35 0.47
N PRO A 65 2.85 14.11 0.93
CA PRO A 65 2.40 13.89 2.29
C PRO A 65 3.45 14.39 3.28
N GLU A 66 3.00 15.15 4.27
CA GLU A 66 3.85 15.66 5.35
C GLU A 66 3.72 14.78 6.60
N ASN A 67 4.75 14.77 7.46
CA ASN A 67 4.74 14.07 8.76
C ASN A 67 4.48 12.55 8.67
N ILE A 68 4.98 11.90 7.61
CA ILE A 68 4.82 10.45 7.42
C ILE A 68 5.47 9.69 8.59
N PRO A 69 4.73 8.83 9.31
CA PRO A 69 5.25 8.12 10.48
C PRO A 69 6.06 6.87 10.06
N TRP A 70 7.21 7.08 9.40
CA TRP A 70 8.03 6.04 8.78
C TRP A 70 8.31 4.83 9.67
N LYS A 71 8.65 5.07 10.95
CA LYS A 71 8.91 3.99 11.92
C LYS A 71 7.66 3.11 12.14
N PHE A 72 6.47 3.72 12.21
CA PHE A 72 5.23 2.97 12.39
C PHE A 72 4.92 2.08 11.18
N ILE A 73 5.13 2.60 9.97
CA ILE A 73 5.00 1.82 8.72
C ILE A 73 5.97 0.63 8.72
N ALA A 74 7.24 0.86 9.05
CA ALA A 74 8.24 -0.21 9.15
C ALA A 74 7.87 -1.27 10.21
N GLN A 75 7.33 -0.84 11.36
CA GLN A 75 6.83 -1.75 12.40
C GLN A 75 5.67 -2.61 11.91
N MET A 76 4.72 -2.04 11.16
CA MET A 76 3.61 -2.80 10.59
C MET A 76 4.11 -3.90 9.64
N LEU A 77 5.03 -3.58 8.74
CA LEU A 77 5.64 -4.55 7.83
C LEU A 77 6.39 -5.65 8.58
N PHE A 78 7.17 -5.28 9.59
CA PHE A 78 7.94 -6.22 10.40
C PHE A 78 7.05 -7.17 11.21
N VAL A 79 6.01 -6.64 11.87
CA VAL A 79 5.08 -7.47 12.66
C VAL A 79 4.32 -8.45 11.76
N ALA A 80 3.86 -8.01 10.59
CA ALA A 80 3.16 -8.87 9.63
C ALA A 80 4.05 -9.99 9.04
N ALA A 81 5.37 -9.82 9.06
CA ALA A 81 6.30 -10.84 8.58
C ALA A 81 6.62 -11.92 9.62
N TYR A 82 6.49 -11.62 10.92
CA TYR A 82 7.08 -12.47 11.99
C TYR A 82 6.15 -12.82 13.15
N TYR A 83 5.09 -12.05 13.44
CA TYR A 83 4.37 -12.14 14.71
C TYR A 83 2.86 -12.38 14.61
N GLU A 84 2.21 -11.97 13.52
CA GLU A 84 0.76 -12.13 13.28
C GLU A 84 0.48 -12.94 12.01
#